data_AF-A0AAV5N3M4-F1
#
_entry.id   AF-A0AAV5N3M4-F1
#
_cell.length_a   1.000
_cell.length_b   1.000
_cell.length_c   1.000
_cell.angle_alpha   90.00
_cell.angle_beta   90.00
_cell.angle_gamma   90.00
#
_symmetry.space_group_name_H-M   'P 1'
#
loop_
_entity.id
_entity.type
_entity.pdbx_description
1 polymer ?
#
loop_
_entity_poly.entity_id
_entity_poly.type
_entity_poly.pdbx_seq_one_letter_code
_entity_poly.pdbx_strand_id
1 'polypeptide(L)'
;MKKNGFISLIFSLFSLLPLNGQAAFNYDATIHLDAEDLAEAGIKEIYEKGVLPQLRLYVEHPASIEEILDNDNGSYSVVANGKQYDIYGVQIEEYDSWGYATYSLFDIVNRQLASSDRKFYAFYAGNDLSGMFLTAEEYQRCVDDVIQKKAAKYNLPYFPTMETPWFGQPHD
;
A
#
# COMPACT_ATOMS: atom_id res chain seq x y z
N MET A 1 57.00 -23.11 52.36
CA MET A 1 56.21 -23.19 51.11
C MET A 1 55.18 -22.07 51.13
N LYS A 2 55.36 -21.05 50.28
CA LYS A 2 54.43 -19.93 50.08
C LYS A 2 53.60 -20.20 48.81
N LYS A 3 52.29 -19.98 48.85
CA LYS A 3 51.45 -19.84 47.65
C LYS A 3 50.65 -18.56 47.78
N ASN A 4 51.05 -17.54 47.01
CA ASN A 4 50.31 -16.31 46.85
C ASN A 4 49.32 -16.50 45.70
N GLY A 5 48.03 -16.33 45.98
CA GLY A 5 46.98 -16.29 44.96
C GLY A 5 46.96 -14.93 44.28
N PHE A 6 47.09 -14.92 42.95
CA PHE A 6 46.78 -13.78 42.10
C PHE A 6 45.32 -13.90 41.67
N ILE A 7 44.48 -12.95 42.08
CA ILE A 7 43.14 -12.75 41.51
C ILE A 7 43.29 -11.67 40.44
N SER A 8 43.10 -12.05 39.18
CA SER A 8 43.03 -11.12 38.06
C SER A 8 41.59 -10.63 37.91
N LEU A 9 41.36 -9.34 38.14
CA LEU A 9 40.09 -8.67 37.83
C LEU A 9 40.13 -8.25 36.36
N ILE A 10 39.34 -8.91 35.51
CA ILE A 10 39.09 -8.44 34.15
C ILE A 10 37.91 -7.45 34.22
N PHE A 11 38.21 -6.17 34.07
CA PHE A 11 37.21 -5.16 33.77
C PHE A 11 36.81 -5.30 32.30
N SER A 12 35.69 -5.96 32.02
CA SER A 12 35.06 -5.93 30.70
C SER A 12 34.27 -4.63 30.58
N LEU A 13 34.85 -3.67 29.87
CA LEU A 13 34.18 -2.46 29.39
C LEU A 13 33.16 -2.90 28.32
N PHE A 14 31.88 -3.00 28.68
CA PHE A 14 30.82 -3.15 27.69
C PHE A 14 30.61 -1.80 27.01
N SER A 15 31.16 -1.67 25.80
CA SER A 15 30.84 -0.58 24.89
C SER A 15 29.35 -0.69 24.52
N LEU A 16 28.52 0.15 25.13
CA LEU A 16 27.17 0.45 24.65
C LEU A 16 27.31 1.22 23.33
N LEU A 17 27.54 0.51 22.23
CA LEU A 17 27.25 1.07 20.92
C LEU A 17 25.73 1.24 20.83
N PRO A 18 25.21 2.44 20.54
CA PRO A 18 23.80 2.58 20.25
C PRO A 18 23.51 1.72 19.02
N LEU A 19 22.59 0.77 19.18
CA LEU A 19 22.01 -0.03 18.09
C LEU A 19 21.04 0.88 17.28
N ASN A 20 21.53 2.04 16.85
CA ASN A 20 20.76 2.97 16.03
C ASN A 20 20.97 2.62 14.57
N GLY A 21 20.24 1.60 14.15
CA GLY A 21 20.03 1.23 12.76
C GLY A 21 18.79 0.37 12.72
N GLN A 22 17.61 1.00 12.79
CA GLN A 22 16.39 0.30 12.41
C GLN A 22 16.60 -0.18 10.98
N ALA A 23 16.46 -1.50 10.75
CA ALA A 23 16.63 -2.05 9.42
C ALA A 23 15.72 -1.30 8.44
N ALA A 24 16.23 -1.01 7.24
CA ALA A 24 15.48 -0.30 6.20
C ALA A 24 14.12 -0.98 5.97
N PHE A 25 13.09 -0.17 5.73
CA PHE A 25 11.76 -0.70 5.43
C PHE A 25 11.82 -1.60 4.17
N ASN A 26 11.16 -2.76 4.22
CA ASN A 26 11.18 -3.72 3.12
C ASN A 26 10.08 -3.40 2.11
N TYR A 27 10.47 -2.94 0.93
CA TYR A 27 9.56 -2.62 -0.17
C TYR A 27 9.33 -3.80 -1.13
N ASP A 28 9.97 -4.96 -0.94
CA ASP A 28 9.82 -6.13 -1.84
C ASP A 28 8.41 -6.75 -1.81
N ALA A 29 7.59 -6.36 -0.85
CA ALA A 29 6.20 -6.81 -0.71
C ALA A 29 5.19 -5.94 -1.48
N THR A 30 5.63 -4.89 -2.19
CA THR A 30 4.73 -4.07 -2.99
C THR A 30 4.15 -4.85 -4.16
N ILE A 31 2.87 -4.59 -4.43
CA ILE A 31 2.15 -5.08 -5.60
C ILE A 31 2.12 -3.92 -6.58
N HIS A 32 2.61 -4.13 -7.80
CA HIS A 32 2.50 -3.14 -8.87
C HIS A 32 1.08 -3.10 -9.41
N LEU A 33 0.53 -1.90 -9.58
CA LEU A 33 -0.88 -1.64 -9.84
C LEU A 33 -1.01 -0.45 -10.81
N ASP A 34 -0.35 -0.50 -11.97
CA ASP A 34 -0.39 0.59 -12.97
C ASP A 34 -1.81 1.19 -13.08
N ALA A 35 -1.94 2.48 -12.76
CA ALA A 35 -3.23 3.15 -12.70
C ALA A 35 -3.91 3.27 -14.08
N GLU A 36 -3.12 3.28 -15.16
CA GLU A 36 -3.60 3.25 -16.54
C GLU A 36 -4.28 1.90 -16.81
N ASP A 37 -3.58 0.79 -16.51
CA ASP A 37 -4.12 -0.56 -16.65
C ASP A 37 -5.41 -0.73 -15.82
N LEU A 38 -5.45 -0.16 -14.60
CA LEU A 38 -6.68 -0.17 -13.80
C LEU A 38 -7.82 0.60 -14.48
N ALA A 39 -7.56 1.77 -15.05
CA ALA A 39 -8.58 2.59 -15.71
C ALA A 39 -9.08 1.97 -17.02
N GLU A 40 -8.24 1.22 -17.73
CA GLU A 40 -8.54 0.58 -19.01
C GLU A 40 -9.05 -0.87 -18.86
N ALA A 41 -9.94 -1.11 -17.89
CA ALA A 41 -10.57 -2.42 -17.66
C ALA A 41 -9.64 -3.52 -17.12
N GLY A 42 -8.67 -3.16 -16.27
CA GLY A 42 -7.76 -4.11 -15.63
C GLY A 42 -7.98 -4.38 -14.13
N ILE A 43 -8.94 -3.72 -13.47
CA ILE A 43 -9.14 -3.83 -12.01
C ILE A 43 -9.37 -5.28 -11.59
N LYS A 44 -10.24 -6.02 -12.29
CA LYS A 44 -10.55 -7.41 -11.90
C LYS A 44 -9.33 -8.30 -12.05
N GLU A 45 -8.63 -8.20 -13.17
CA GLU A 45 -7.44 -9.02 -13.43
C GLU A 45 -6.36 -8.76 -12.37
N ILE A 46 -6.04 -7.49 -12.10
CA ILE A 46 -5.04 -7.10 -11.10
C ILE A 46 -5.47 -7.51 -9.70
N TYR A 47 -6.76 -7.36 -9.36
CA TYR A 47 -7.28 -7.85 -8.09
C TYR A 47 -7.11 -9.36 -7.96
N GLU A 48 -7.55 -10.16 -8.94
CA GLU A 48 -7.53 -11.62 -8.87
C GLU A 48 -6.11 -12.19 -8.84
N LYS A 49 -5.18 -11.62 -9.63
CA LYS A 49 -3.82 -12.15 -9.79
C LYS A 49 -2.82 -11.55 -8.80
N GLY A 50 -2.93 -10.26 -8.50
CA GLY A 50 -1.98 -9.53 -7.65
C GLY A 50 -2.43 -9.46 -6.19
N VAL A 51 -3.62 -8.92 -5.96
CA VAL A 51 -4.07 -8.52 -4.61
C VAL A 51 -4.70 -9.68 -3.82
N LEU A 52 -5.56 -10.46 -4.48
CA LEU A 52 -6.38 -11.50 -3.86
C LEU A 52 -5.55 -12.59 -3.16
N PRO A 53 -4.40 -13.06 -3.69
CA PRO A 53 -3.58 -14.05 -2.98
C PRO A 53 -3.13 -13.58 -1.59
N GLN A 54 -2.75 -12.30 -1.43
CA GLN A 54 -2.38 -11.75 -0.13
C GLN A 54 -3.60 -11.42 0.73
N LEU A 55 -4.67 -10.88 0.14
CA LEU A 55 -5.92 -10.55 0.85
C LEU A 55 -6.51 -11.76 1.59
N ARG A 56 -6.42 -12.96 1.00
CA ARG A 56 -6.88 -14.23 1.60
C ARG A 56 -6.16 -14.61 2.90
N LEU A 57 -5.01 -14.00 3.21
CA LEU A 57 -4.33 -14.19 4.48
C LEU A 57 -5.06 -13.47 5.64
N TYR A 58 -5.88 -12.48 5.31
CA TYR A 58 -6.53 -11.59 6.28
C TYR A 58 -8.06 -11.64 6.21
N VAL A 59 -8.62 -12.14 5.10
CA VAL A 59 -10.06 -12.22 4.84
C VAL A 59 -10.41 -13.62 4.37
N GLU A 60 -11.26 -14.33 5.12
CA GLU A 60 -11.62 -15.73 4.85
C GLU A 60 -12.40 -15.90 3.52
N HIS A 61 -13.30 -14.97 3.24
CA HIS A 61 -14.14 -14.96 2.04
C HIS A 61 -14.08 -13.61 1.34
N PRO A 62 -13.00 -13.32 0.59
CA PRO A 62 -12.91 -12.07 -0.16
C PRO A 62 -14.00 -12.00 -1.22
N ALA A 63 -14.51 -10.79 -1.44
CA ALA A 63 -15.50 -10.47 -2.44
C ALA A 63 -14.95 -10.68 -3.86
N SER A 64 -15.83 -11.04 -4.78
CA SER A 64 -15.54 -10.97 -6.21
C SER A 64 -15.68 -9.53 -6.72
N ILE A 65 -14.98 -9.23 -7.80
CA ILE A 65 -15.15 -8.01 -8.59
C ILE A 65 -15.79 -8.39 -9.93
N GLU A 66 -16.79 -7.62 -10.33
CA GLU A 66 -17.38 -7.64 -11.67
C GLU A 66 -17.02 -6.36 -12.39
N GLU A 67 -16.71 -6.46 -13.68
CA GLU A 67 -16.42 -5.33 -14.56
C GLU A 67 -17.54 -5.19 -15.57
N ILE A 68 -18.01 -3.96 -15.75
CA ILE A 68 -19.11 -3.62 -16.65
C ILE A 68 -18.56 -2.63 -17.67
N LEU A 69 -18.51 -3.09 -18.92
CA LEU A 69 -18.13 -2.30 -20.09
C LEU A 69 -19.38 -2.00 -20.91
N ASP A 70 -19.69 -0.72 -21.04
CA ASP A 70 -20.74 -0.23 -21.95
C ASP A 70 -20.07 0.38 -23.17
N ASN A 71 -19.99 -0.41 -24.24
CA ASN A 71 -19.38 0.01 -25.50
C ASN A 71 -20.22 1.02 -26.27
N ASP A 72 -21.53 1.08 -26.01
CA ASP A 72 -22.43 2.00 -26.70
C ASP A 72 -22.26 3.43 -26.14
N ASN A 73 -22.08 3.54 -24.82
CA ASN A 73 -21.87 4.82 -24.13
C ASN A 73 -20.40 5.13 -23.84
N GLY A 74 -19.47 4.20 -24.11
CA GLY A 74 -18.05 4.37 -23.84
C GLY A 74 -17.76 4.55 -22.36
N SER A 75 -18.27 3.65 -21.51
CA SER A 75 -18.06 3.73 -20.06
C SER A 75 -17.57 2.42 -19.46
N TYR A 76 -16.83 2.54 -18.36
CA TYR A 76 -16.31 1.43 -17.58
C TYR A 76 -16.61 1.66 -16.10
N SER A 77 -17.18 0.63 -15.47
CA SER A 77 -17.45 0.60 -14.03
C SER A 77 -17.14 -0.76 -13.43
N VAL A 78 -16.94 -0.78 -12.12
CA VAL A 78 -16.75 -2.03 -11.37
C VAL A 78 -17.78 -2.18 -10.27
N VAL A 79 -18.19 -3.41 -10.00
CA VAL A 79 -19.10 -3.74 -8.91
C VAL A 79 -18.42 -4.71 -7.96
N ALA A 80 -18.41 -4.35 -6.68
CA ALA A 80 -17.93 -5.21 -5.61
C ALA A 80 -18.68 -4.91 -4.30
N ASN A 81 -18.99 -5.95 -3.53
CA ASN A 81 -19.72 -5.83 -2.26
C ASN A 81 -21.02 -4.99 -2.36
N GLY A 82 -21.74 -5.10 -3.48
CA GLY A 82 -22.99 -4.36 -3.70
C GLY A 82 -22.82 -2.85 -3.93
N LYS A 83 -21.58 -2.36 -4.14
CA LYS A 83 -21.29 -0.99 -4.54
C LYS A 83 -20.76 -0.98 -5.98
N GLN A 84 -21.30 -0.08 -6.79
CA GLN A 84 -20.76 0.26 -8.10
C GLN A 84 -19.79 1.44 -7.96
N TYR A 85 -18.75 1.41 -8.77
CA TYR A 85 -17.74 2.44 -8.89
C TYR A 85 -17.60 2.79 -10.37
N ASP A 86 -17.91 4.04 -10.72
CA ASP A 86 -17.75 4.54 -12.08
C ASP A 86 -16.30 4.98 -12.27
N ILE A 87 -15.61 4.40 -13.25
CA ILE A 87 -14.17 4.59 -13.47
C ILE A 87 -13.93 5.54 -14.64
N TYR A 88 -14.58 5.25 -15.78
CA TYR A 88 -14.47 6.02 -17.00
C TYR A 88 -15.84 6.20 -17.64
N GLY A 89 -16.04 7.33 -18.30
CA GLY A 89 -17.25 7.62 -19.05
C GLY A 89 -17.25 9.04 -19.59
N VAL A 90 -18.27 9.41 -20.36
CA VAL A 90 -18.38 10.70 -21.07
C VAL A 90 -18.22 11.94 -20.17
N GLN A 91 -18.48 11.82 -18.86
CA GLN A 91 -18.39 12.91 -17.89
C GLN A 91 -17.12 12.88 -17.03
N ILE A 92 -16.21 11.94 -17.28
CA ILE A 92 -14.98 11.75 -16.52
C ILE A 92 -13.80 12.11 -17.42
N GLU A 93 -12.98 13.06 -16.97
CA GLU A 93 -11.72 13.38 -17.63
C GLU A 93 -10.77 12.18 -17.56
N GLU A 94 -9.98 11.97 -18.62
CA GLU A 94 -9.11 10.79 -18.74
C GLU A 94 -8.16 10.63 -17.55
N TYR A 95 -7.49 11.70 -17.13
CA TYR A 95 -6.59 11.67 -15.97
C TYR A 95 -7.32 11.41 -14.65
N ASP A 96 -8.57 11.86 -14.52
CA ASP A 96 -9.37 11.58 -13.31
C ASP A 96 -9.77 10.10 -13.26
N SER A 97 -9.91 9.43 -14.41
CA SER A 97 -10.25 8.01 -14.47
C SER A 97 -9.21 7.12 -13.82
N TRP A 98 -7.92 7.46 -13.94
CA TRP A 98 -6.82 6.77 -13.25
C TRP A 98 -6.95 6.90 -11.73
N GLY A 99 -7.31 8.10 -11.25
CA GLY A 99 -7.57 8.36 -9.85
C GLY A 99 -8.81 7.63 -9.33
N TYR A 100 -9.89 7.58 -10.11
CA TYR A 100 -11.10 6.82 -9.76
C TYR A 100 -10.83 5.31 -9.74
N ALA A 101 -10.07 4.78 -10.70
CA ALA A 101 -9.66 3.39 -10.73
C ALA A 101 -8.84 3.02 -9.48
N THR A 102 -7.86 3.88 -9.15
CA THR A 102 -7.06 3.78 -7.93
C THR A 102 -7.96 3.78 -6.70
N TYR A 103 -8.80 4.81 -6.50
CA TYR A 103 -9.72 4.86 -5.36
C TYR A 103 -10.58 3.60 -5.25
N SER A 104 -11.12 3.12 -6.36
CA SER A 104 -12.06 2.01 -6.39
C SER A 104 -11.41 0.71 -5.94
N LEU A 105 -10.25 0.34 -6.50
CA LEU A 105 -9.53 -0.86 -6.06
C LEU A 105 -9.19 -0.81 -4.57
N PHE A 106 -8.67 0.32 -4.10
CA PHE A 106 -8.25 0.46 -2.70
C PHE A 106 -9.43 0.50 -1.71
N ASP A 107 -10.56 1.14 -2.05
CA ASP A 107 -11.79 1.10 -1.24
C ASP A 107 -12.38 -0.32 -1.19
N ILE A 108 -12.43 -1.03 -2.32
CA ILE A 108 -12.90 -2.42 -2.39
C ILE A 108 -12.11 -3.33 -1.45
N VAL A 109 -10.77 -3.22 -1.47
CA VAL A 109 -9.90 -4.03 -0.62
C VAL A 109 -10.03 -3.61 0.84
N ASN A 110 -9.95 -2.32 1.16
CA ASN A 110 -9.94 -1.85 2.55
C ASN A 110 -11.27 -2.07 3.28
N ARG A 111 -12.40 -2.05 2.57
CA ARG A 111 -13.70 -2.42 3.15
C ARG A 111 -13.74 -3.85 3.67
N GLN A 112 -13.06 -4.77 2.98
CA GLN A 112 -12.96 -6.18 3.38
C GLN A 112 -12.00 -6.37 4.57
N LEU A 113 -11.05 -5.46 4.73
CA LEU A 113 -10.09 -5.43 5.83
C LEU A 113 -10.62 -4.75 7.10
N ALA A 114 -11.92 -4.46 7.21
CA ALA A 114 -12.48 -3.69 8.33
C ALA A 114 -12.14 -4.29 9.71
N SER A 115 -12.13 -5.62 9.82
CA SER A 115 -11.77 -6.35 11.04
C SER A 115 -10.30 -6.78 11.12
N SER A 116 -9.49 -6.46 10.12
CA SER A 116 -8.06 -6.77 10.08
C SER A 116 -7.23 -5.66 10.75
N ASP A 117 -6.11 -6.04 11.36
CA ASP A 117 -5.07 -5.13 11.85
C ASP A 117 -4.23 -4.52 10.71
N ARG A 118 -4.38 -5.05 9.50
CA ARG A 118 -3.76 -4.54 8.28
C ARG A 118 -4.71 -3.69 7.44
N LYS A 119 -4.13 -2.73 6.74
CA LYS A 119 -4.79 -1.93 5.70
C LYS A 119 -3.96 -1.96 4.42
N PHE A 120 -4.62 -1.76 3.29
CA PHE A 120 -3.98 -1.71 1.98
C PHE A 120 -3.71 -0.25 1.62
N TYR A 121 -2.43 0.13 1.65
CA TYR A 121 -1.98 1.50 1.40
C TYR A 121 -1.47 1.64 -0.03
N ALA A 122 -1.81 2.76 -0.66
CA ALA A 122 -1.26 3.14 -1.96
C ALA A 122 0.12 3.76 -1.78
N PHE A 123 0.99 3.50 -2.76
CA PHE A 123 2.31 4.05 -2.94
C PHE A 123 2.42 4.60 -4.35
N TYR A 124 3.03 5.78 -4.50
CA TYR A 124 3.15 6.46 -5.79
C TYR A 124 1.79 6.69 -6.47
N ALA A 125 1.78 6.95 -7.78
CA ALA A 125 0.58 7.16 -8.59
C ALA A 125 0.91 6.90 -10.07
N GLY A 126 -0.12 6.98 -10.93
CA GLY A 126 0.02 6.75 -12.36
C GLY A 126 0.56 5.36 -12.66
N ASN A 127 1.44 5.25 -13.65
CA ASN A 127 2.02 3.97 -14.04
C ASN A 127 2.87 3.31 -12.94
N ASP A 128 3.40 4.08 -12.00
CA ASP A 128 4.19 3.55 -10.89
C ASP A 128 3.34 3.18 -9.66
N LEU A 129 2.01 3.35 -9.74
CA LEU A 129 1.10 3.05 -8.64
C LEU A 129 1.37 1.63 -8.13
N SER A 130 1.48 1.53 -6.80
CA SER A 130 1.72 0.28 -6.11
C SER A 130 0.89 0.21 -4.84
N GLY A 131 0.65 -0.99 -4.34
CA GLY A 131 -0.10 -1.22 -3.10
C GLY A 131 0.61 -2.18 -2.16
N MET A 132 0.40 -2.00 -0.86
CA MET A 132 0.98 -2.89 0.15
C MET A 132 0.09 -2.99 1.39
N PHE A 133 -0.02 -4.20 1.94
CA PHE A 133 -0.73 -4.46 3.18
C PHE A 133 0.17 -4.16 4.37
N LEU A 134 -0.20 -3.21 5.23
CA LEU A 134 0.61 -2.78 6.39
C LEU A 134 -0.22 -2.81 7.67
N THR A 135 0.41 -3.23 8.78
CA THR A 135 -0.07 -2.89 10.12
C THR A 135 0.21 -1.41 10.43
N ALA A 136 -0.35 -0.90 11.52
CA ALA A 136 -0.06 0.46 11.99
C ALA A 136 1.44 0.67 12.28
N GLU A 137 2.11 -0.33 12.87
CA GLU A 137 3.55 -0.27 13.16
C GLU A 137 4.39 -0.32 11.88
N GLU A 138 3.99 -1.12 10.89
CA GLU A 138 4.65 -1.16 9.58
C GLU A 138 4.49 0.16 8.80
N TYR A 139 3.28 0.73 8.81
CA TYR A 139 3.02 2.05 8.26
C TYR A 139 3.93 3.11 8.90
N GLN A 140 4.01 3.15 10.23
CA GLN A 140 4.86 4.13 10.91
C GLN A 140 6.34 3.95 10.55
N ARG A 141 6.83 2.71 10.47
CA ARG A 141 8.20 2.43 10.01
C ARG A 141 8.46 2.91 8.59
N CYS A 142 7.49 2.79 7.69
CA CYS A 142 7.60 3.31 6.34
C CYS A 142 7.67 4.85 6.34
N VAL A 143 6.80 5.52 7.11
CA VAL A 143 6.83 6.98 7.26
C VAL A 143 8.17 7.45 7.82
N ASP A 144 8.67 6.81 8.87
CA ASP A 144 9.95 7.15 9.49
C ASP A 144 11.12 6.98 8.52
N ASP A 145 11.12 5.92 7.69
CA ASP A 145 12.13 5.68 6.65
C ASP A 145 12.12 6.77 5.56
N VAL A 146 10.95 7.19 5.09
CA VAL A 146 10.79 8.29 4.12
C VAL A 146 11.34 9.60 4.70
N ILE A 147 11.00 9.92 5.95
CA ILE A 147 11.48 11.12 6.66
C ILE A 147 12.99 11.07 6.86
N GLN A 148 13.53 9.93 7.32
CA GLN A 148 14.95 9.75 7.56
C GLN A 148 15.77 9.91 6.28
N LYS A 149 15.25 9.41 5.15
CA LYS A 149 15.86 9.55 3.82
C LYS A 149 15.67 10.94 3.20
N LYS A 150 14.88 11.82 3.84
CA LYS A 150 14.48 13.14 3.29
C LYS A 150 13.90 13.00 1.88
N ALA A 151 13.13 11.93 1.66
CA ALA A 151 12.48 11.69 0.38
C ALA A 151 11.26 12.64 0.22
N ALA A 152 10.83 12.83 -1.02
CA ALA A 152 9.70 13.69 -1.34
C ALA A 152 8.39 13.15 -0.74
N LYS A 153 7.42 14.03 -0.46
CA LYS A 153 6.16 13.65 0.21
C LYS A 153 5.38 12.56 -0.53
N TYR A 154 5.40 12.55 -1.86
CA TYR A 154 4.68 11.54 -2.67
C TYR A 154 5.18 10.10 -2.46
N ASN A 155 6.31 9.90 -1.76
CA ASN A 155 6.77 8.57 -1.35
C ASN A 155 6.06 8.05 -0.09
N LEU A 156 5.29 8.90 0.61
CA LEU A 156 4.53 8.48 1.78
C LEU A 156 3.36 7.59 1.36
N PRO A 157 3.10 6.47 2.07
CA PRO A 157 1.89 5.70 1.88
C PRO A 157 0.65 6.51 2.17
N TYR A 158 -0.44 6.26 1.44
CA TYR A 158 -1.69 6.99 1.61
C TYR A 158 -2.92 6.11 1.40
N PHE A 159 -4.07 6.62 1.84
CA PHE A 159 -5.37 6.09 1.46
C PHE A 159 -5.91 6.92 0.29
N PRO A 160 -6.16 6.29 -0.86
CA PRO A 160 -6.81 6.98 -1.95
C PRO A 160 -8.17 7.55 -1.56
N THR A 161 -8.51 8.73 -2.09
CA THR A 161 -9.80 9.40 -1.90
C THR A 161 -10.37 9.80 -3.25
N MET A 162 -11.64 10.23 -3.32
CA MET A 162 -12.25 10.71 -4.57
C MET A 162 -11.96 12.19 -4.86
N GLU A 163 -11.18 12.87 -4.02
CA GLU A 163 -10.92 14.30 -4.16
C GLU A 163 -9.83 14.57 -5.21
N THR A 164 -10.20 15.23 -6.31
CA THR A 164 -9.28 15.63 -7.37
C THR A 164 -8.36 16.78 -6.93
N PRO A 165 -7.18 16.96 -7.56
CA PRO A 165 -6.60 16.09 -8.60
C PRO A 165 -5.72 14.97 -8.04
N TRP A 166 -5.50 14.94 -6.72
CA TRP A 166 -4.47 14.08 -6.14
C TRP A 166 -5.01 12.77 -5.56
N PHE A 167 -6.33 12.64 -5.41
CA PHE A 167 -6.97 11.42 -4.94
C PHE A 167 -6.36 10.90 -3.63
N GLY A 168 -6.03 11.82 -2.71
CA GLY A 168 -5.39 11.50 -1.43
C GLY A 168 -3.85 11.35 -1.46
N GLN A 169 -3.21 11.40 -2.63
CA GLN A 169 -1.76 11.33 -2.74
C GLN A 169 -1.12 12.54 -2.02
N PRO A 170 -0.11 12.31 -1.16
CA PRO A 170 0.64 13.38 -0.54
C PRO A 170 1.45 14.14 -1.61
N HIS A 171 1.26 15.45 -1.65
CA HIS A 171 1.89 16.37 -2.58
C HIS A 171 2.42 17.60 -1.83
N ASP A 172 3.26 18.39 -2.49
CA ASP A 172 3.81 19.64 -1.95
C ASP A 172 2.97 20.86 -2.29
#